data_AF-A0ABD0KZP1-F1
#
_entry.id   AF-A0ABD0KZP1-F1
#
_cell.length_a   1.000
_cell.length_b   1.000
_cell.length_c   1.000
_cell.angle_alpha   90.00
_cell.angle_beta   90.00
_cell.angle_gamma   90.00
#
_symmetry.space_group_name_H-M   'P 1'
#
loop_
_entity.id
_entity.type
_entity.pdbx_description
1 polymer ?
#
loop_
_entity_poly.entity_id
_entity_poly.type
_entity_poly.pdbx_seq_one_letter_code
_entity_poly.pdbx_strand_id
1 'polypeptide(L)'
;MLSVVCYSSQPAVWGEAHYGRGNGTILLDDVTCRGNESSILDCQHRGLGVSNCHHSEDVGVDCLPPSPIVRLVNGSRASEGRVEIHDTWGWRTVCSMHNRHYSTPTDDVARVVCRELGFPT
;
A
#
# COMPACT_ATOMS: atom_id res chain seq x y z
N MET A 1 0.80 -6.99 -26.46
CA MET A 1 1.61 -6.08 -25.63
C MET A 1 1.18 -6.32 -24.19
N LEU A 2 1.96 -7.11 -23.44
CA LEU A 2 1.70 -7.34 -22.02
C LEU A 2 2.17 -6.09 -21.29
N SER A 3 1.24 -5.31 -20.75
CA SER A 3 1.58 -4.26 -19.81
C SER A 3 2.07 -4.93 -18.54
N VAL A 4 3.39 -4.96 -18.34
CA VAL A 4 3.98 -5.23 -17.03
C VAL A 4 3.62 -4.03 -16.17
N VAL A 5 2.49 -4.10 -15.47
CA VAL A 5 2.23 -3.20 -14.35
C VAL A 5 3.07 -3.76 -13.22
N CYS A 6 4.28 -3.22 -13.04
CA CYS A 6 5.04 -3.44 -11.82
C CYS A 6 4.20 -2.90 -10.68
N TYR A 7 3.65 -3.79 -9.85
CA TYR A 7 3.12 -3.42 -8.56
C TYR A 7 4.26 -2.74 -7.79
N SER A 8 4.07 -1.48 -7.41
CA SER A 8 4.96 -0.83 -6.45
C SER A 8 4.63 -1.42 -5.09
N SER A 9 5.28 -2.52 -4.71
CA SER A 9 5.29 -3.04 -3.34
C SER A 9 6.19 -2.23 -2.41
N GLN A 10 6.46 -0.97 -2.74
CA GLN A 10 7.36 -0.10 -2.01
C GLN A 10 6.57 1.13 -1.54
N PRO A 11 6.75 1.55 -0.28
CA PRO A 11 6.29 2.87 0.17
C PRO A 11 6.81 3.96 -0.75
N ALA A 12 5.99 4.96 -1.05
CA ALA A 12 6.40 6.11 -1.86
C ALA A 12 6.61 7.34 -0.98
N VAL A 13 7.55 8.20 -1.39
CA VAL A 13 7.83 9.49 -0.75
C VAL A 13 7.53 10.59 -1.76
N TRP A 14 6.84 11.62 -1.29
CA TRP A 14 6.39 12.76 -2.09
C TRP A 14 6.91 14.06 -1.47
N GLY A 15 7.46 14.95 -2.30
CA GLY A 15 7.90 16.28 -1.88
C GLY A 15 6.90 17.37 -2.22
N GLU A 16 7.36 18.62 -2.12
CA GLU A 16 6.65 19.82 -2.62
C GLU A 16 5.24 20.01 -2.04
N ALA A 17 5.01 19.56 -0.79
CA ALA A 17 3.70 19.62 -0.16
C ALA A 17 2.59 18.96 -0.98
N HIS A 18 2.88 17.81 -1.61
CA HIS A 18 1.94 17.03 -2.42
C HIS A 18 0.57 16.81 -1.75
N TYR A 19 0.56 16.58 -0.43
CA TYR A 19 -0.67 16.39 0.36
C TYR A 19 -1.15 17.66 1.07
N GLY A 20 -0.63 18.82 0.69
CA GLY A 20 -0.90 20.10 1.32
C GLY A 20 0.23 20.55 2.25
N ARG A 21 0.23 21.85 2.52
CA ARG A 21 1.22 22.52 3.37
C ARG A 21 0.85 22.39 4.84
N GLY A 22 1.84 22.13 5.68
CA GLY A 22 1.75 22.23 7.13
C GLY A 22 1.70 23.68 7.62
N ASN A 23 1.72 23.82 8.94
CA ASN A 23 1.77 25.11 9.63
C ASN A 23 2.64 25.00 10.90
N GLY A 24 3.22 26.10 11.33
CA GLY A 24 4.07 26.18 12.51
C GLY A 24 5.55 25.91 12.21
N THR A 25 6.23 25.24 13.14
CA THR A 25 7.67 24.97 13.03
C THR A 25 7.91 23.66 12.28
N ILE A 26 8.76 23.69 11.27
CA ILE A 26 9.28 22.48 10.62
C ILE A 26 10.34 21.87 11.54
N LEU A 27 10.12 20.64 11.99
CA LEU A 27 10.93 20.01 13.03
C LEU A 27 12.18 19.31 12.51
N LEU A 28 12.16 18.80 11.28
CA LEU A 28 13.24 17.99 10.72
C LEU A 28 13.57 18.46 9.30
N ASP A 29 14.84 18.35 8.94
CA ASP A 29 15.42 18.77 7.67
C ASP A 29 16.65 17.89 7.35
N ASP A 30 16.93 17.70 6.06
CA ASP A 30 17.92 16.77 5.50
C ASP A 30 17.85 15.36 6.12
N VAL A 31 16.64 14.84 6.32
CA VAL A 31 16.43 13.52 6.96
C VAL A 31 16.94 12.41 6.06
N THR A 32 17.89 11.63 6.57
CA THR A 32 18.45 10.45 5.90
C THR A 32 18.39 9.25 6.84
N CYS A 33 17.63 8.22 6.45
CA CYS A 33 17.47 6.98 7.22
C CYS A 33 18.19 5.80 6.55
N ARG A 34 18.60 4.81 7.34
CA ARG A 34 19.12 3.51 6.88
C ARG A 34 18.01 2.51 6.59
N GLY A 35 16.81 2.73 7.16
CA GLY A 35 15.62 1.91 6.98
C GLY A 35 15.37 0.89 8.10
N ASN A 36 16.18 0.89 9.15
CA ASN A 36 16.05 0.00 10.30
C ASN A 36 15.89 0.74 11.64
N GLU A 37 15.81 2.06 11.59
CA GLU A 37 15.48 2.93 12.71
C GLU A 37 14.06 2.64 13.23
N SER A 38 13.87 2.77 14.55
CA SER A 38 12.56 2.64 15.19
C SER A 38 11.68 3.89 15.05
N SER A 39 12.31 5.03 14.79
CA SER A 39 11.66 6.34 14.70
C SER A 39 12.37 7.21 13.67
N ILE A 40 11.62 8.09 13.01
CA ILE A 40 12.20 9.12 12.12
C ILE A 40 13.15 10.09 12.87
N LEU A 41 13.00 10.20 14.18
CA LEU A 41 13.89 10.98 15.05
C LEU A 41 15.24 10.30 15.31
N ASP A 42 15.38 9.00 15.01
CA ASP A 42 16.64 8.27 15.14
C ASP A 42 17.47 8.36 13.84
N CYS A 43 16.87 8.85 12.75
CA CYS A 43 17.55 9.06 11.48
C CYS A 43 18.51 10.24 11.55
N GLN A 44 19.50 10.27 10.65
CA GLN A 44 20.37 11.43 10.53
C GLN A 44 19.56 12.64 10.05
N HIS A 45 19.69 13.78 10.73
CA HIS A 45 19.00 15.03 10.41
C HIS A 45 19.79 16.23 10.97
N ARG A 46 19.47 17.45 10.53
CA ARG A 46 20.18 18.68 10.97
C ARG A 46 20.02 19.05 12.46
N GLY A 47 19.03 18.46 13.13
CA GLY A 47 18.67 18.76 14.52
C GLY A 47 17.22 19.26 14.62
N LEU A 48 16.60 19.08 15.78
CA LEU A 48 15.18 19.42 15.97
C LEU A 48 14.97 20.94 15.87
N GLY A 49 14.04 21.35 15.01
CA GLY A 49 13.71 22.75 14.75
C GLY A 49 14.80 23.53 13.99
N VAL A 50 15.84 22.85 13.51
CA VAL A 50 16.88 23.44 12.66
C VAL A 50 16.57 23.07 11.21
N SER A 51 15.84 23.96 10.54
CA SER A 51 15.45 23.79 9.14
C SER A 51 15.55 25.11 8.38
N ASN A 52 15.92 25.04 7.10
CA ASN A 52 15.75 26.15 6.16
C ASN A 52 14.61 25.91 5.15
N CYS A 53 13.84 24.83 5.32
CA CYS A 53 12.69 24.52 4.47
C CYS A 53 11.53 25.48 4.72
N HIS A 54 10.68 25.60 3.71
CA HIS A 54 9.34 26.17 3.80
C HIS A 54 8.28 25.07 3.81
N HIS A 55 7.07 25.36 4.28
CA HIS A 55 5.96 24.40 4.20
C HIS A 55 5.55 24.01 2.78
N SER A 56 6.04 24.72 1.75
CA SER A 56 5.94 24.28 0.36
C SER A 56 6.81 23.06 0.04
N GLU A 57 7.71 22.66 0.94
CA GLU A 57 8.65 21.55 0.80
C GLU A 57 8.32 20.39 1.73
N ASP A 58 7.19 20.47 2.46
CA ASP A 58 6.77 19.41 3.39
C ASP A 58 6.67 18.05 2.67
N VAL A 59 7.25 17.04 3.31
CA VAL A 59 7.29 15.67 2.80
C VAL A 59 6.03 14.90 3.17
N GLY A 60 5.51 14.13 2.22
CA GLY A 60 4.43 13.17 2.41
C GLY A 60 4.88 11.74 2.13
N VAL A 61 4.20 10.78 2.74
CA VAL A 61 4.44 9.36 2.50
C VAL A 61 3.14 8.67 2.09
N ASP A 62 3.25 7.76 1.14
CA ASP A 62 2.19 6.81 0.80
C ASP A 62 2.63 5.42 1.26
N CYS A 63 2.04 4.98 2.37
CA CYS A 63 2.32 3.67 2.96
C CYS A 63 1.40 2.63 2.34
N LEU A 64 1.92 1.42 2.13
CA LEU A 64 1.09 0.31 1.72
C LEU A 64 0.06 -0.02 2.81
N PRO A 65 -1.19 -0.35 2.43
CA PRO A 65 -2.21 -0.69 3.40
C PRO A 65 -1.75 -1.89 4.26
N PRO A 66 -1.90 -1.81 5.60
CA PRO A 66 -1.63 -2.94 6.47
C PRO A 66 -2.74 -3.98 6.28
N SER A 67 -2.44 -5.10 5.62
CA SER A 67 -3.32 -6.27 5.40
C SER A 67 -4.41 -6.15 4.30
N PRO A 68 -4.95 -7.31 3.89
CA PRO A 68 -4.74 -7.85 2.57
C PRO A 68 -5.38 -6.97 1.50
N ILE A 69 -4.68 -6.91 0.37
CA ILE A 69 -5.24 -6.44 -0.89
C ILE A 69 -6.57 -7.16 -1.17
N VAL A 70 -6.81 -8.35 -0.61
CA VAL A 70 -8.00 -9.18 -0.82
C VAL A 70 -9.02 -9.08 0.32
N ARG A 71 -10.32 -9.03 -0.01
CA ARG A 71 -11.44 -9.22 0.93
C ARG A 71 -12.56 -10.08 0.35
N LEU A 72 -13.42 -10.62 1.23
CA LEU A 72 -14.69 -11.24 0.87
C LEU A 72 -15.85 -10.32 1.28
N VAL A 73 -16.73 -10.01 0.33
CA VAL A 73 -17.91 -9.16 0.59
C VAL A 73 -19.21 -9.83 0.17
N ASN A 74 -20.32 -9.43 0.80
CA ASN A 74 -21.67 -9.95 0.57
C ASN A 74 -21.84 -11.46 0.85
N GLY A 75 -20.99 -12.04 1.70
CA GLY A 75 -21.21 -13.37 2.27
C GLY A 75 -22.08 -13.34 3.53
N SER A 76 -22.69 -14.46 3.88
CA SER A 76 -23.39 -14.63 5.17
C SER A 76 -22.42 -14.94 6.31
N ARG A 77 -21.16 -15.25 5.98
CA ARG A 77 -20.08 -15.59 6.91
C ARG A 77 -18.82 -14.83 6.50
N ALA A 78 -17.89 -14.66 7.44
CA ALA A 78 -16.59 -14.06 7.16
C ALA A 78 -15.76 -14.86 6.13
N SER A 79 -16.03 -16.17 6.00
CA SER A 79 -15.31 -17.10 5.12
C SER A 79 -15.94 -17.30 3.74
N GLU A 80 -16.90 -16.46 3.35
CA GLU A 80 -17.54 -16.55 2.03
C GLU A 80 -17.85 -15.16 1.49
N GLY A 81 -17.96 -15.05 0.16
CA GLY A 81 -18.34 -13.80 -0.49
C GLY A 81 -17.66 -13.61 -1.85
N ARG A 82 -17.94 -12.48 -2.47
CA ARG A 82 -17.24 -12.04 -3.67
C ARG A 82 -15.82 -11.61 -3.29
N VAL A 83 -14.83 -12.12 -4.02
CA VAL A 83 -13.44 -11.70 -3.90
C VAL A 83 -13.28 -10.30 -4.49
N GLU A 84 -12.78 -9.38 -3.68
CA GLU A 84 -12.39 -8.04 -4.11
C GLU A 84 -10.93 -7.75 -3.79
N ILE A 85 -10.27 -7.06 -4.71
CA ILE A 85 -8.86 -6.67 -4.64
C ILE A 85 -8.80 -5.14 -4.53
N HIS A 86 -8.06 -4.60 -3.58
CA HIS A 86 -7.83 -3.15 -3.42
C HIS A 86 -6.61 -2.71 -4.21
N ASP A 87 -6.83 -1.89 -5.24
CA ASP A 87 -5.77 -1.24 -6.00
C ASP A 87 -5.75 0.28 -5.74
N THR A 88 -4.91 1.02 -6.47
CA THR A 88 -4.82 2.49 -6.38
C THR A 88 -6.11 3.22 -6.74
N TRP A 89 -7.07 2.52 -7.35
CA TRP A 89 -8.37 3.02 -7.78
C TRP A 89 -9.51 2.47 -6.91
N GLY A 90 -9.19 1.79 -5.80
CA GLY A 90 -10.13 1.26 -4.84
C GLY A 90 -10.42 -0.23 -5.02
N TRP A 91 -11.61 -0.67 -4.61
CA TRP A 91 -11.99 -2.08 -4.63
C TRP A 91 -12.45 -2.53 -6.03
N ARG A 92 -11.86 -3.62 -6.53
CA ARG A 92 -12.11 -4.21 -7.85
C ARG A 92 -12.51 -5.68 -7.73
N THR A 93 -13.24 -6.19 -8.72
CA THR A 93 -13.71 -7.59 -8.74
C THR A 93 -12.79 -8.51 -9.54
N VAL A 94 -12.75 -9.79 -9.17
CA VAL A 94 -12.03 -10.83 -9.90
C VAL A 94 -12.96 -11.50 -10.91
N CYS A 95 -12.52 -11.60 -12.17
CA CYS A 95 -13.29 -12.25 -13.23
C CYS A 95 -13.21 -13.78 -13.13
N SER A 96 -14.34 -14.48 -13.25
CA SER A 96 -14.42 -15.95 -13.21
C SER A 96 -14.21 -16.64 -14.57
N MET A 97 -13.91 -15.88 -15.64
CA MET A 97 -13.95 -16.38 -17.02
C MET A 97 -12.58 -16.78 -17.58
N HIS A 98 -12.63 -17.80 -18.45
CA HIS A 98 -11.54 -18.48 -19.14
C HIS A 98 -11.20 -17.84 -20.50
N ASN A 99 -9.91 -17.80 -20.85
CA ASN A 99 -9.49 -17.83 -22.25
C ASN A 99 -9.39 -19.30 -22.69
N ARG A 100 -9.77 -19.63 -23.93
CA ARG A 100 -9.88 -20.99 -24.53
C ARG A 100 -8.62 -21.89 -24.45
N HIS A 101 -7.54 -21.41 -23.84
CA HIS A 101 -6.23 -22.07 -23.74
C HIS A 101 -5.70 -22.26 -22.32
N TYR A 102 -6.37 -21.74 -21.29
CA TYR A 102 -5.89 -21.88 -19.92
C TYR A 102 -7.04 -22.02 -18.94
N SER A 103 -7.27 -23.24 -18.47
CA SER A 103 -8.09 -23.50 -17.30
C SER A 103 -7.25 -23.21 -16.07
N THR A 104 -7.52 -22.11 -15.38
CA THR A 104 -7.20 -22.08 -13.95
C THR A 104 -8.35 -22.81 -13.25
N PRO A 105 -8.10 -23.92 -12.53
CA PRO A 105 -9.12 -24.47 -11.66
C PRO A 105 -9.54 -23.39 -10.68
N THR A 106 -10.83 -23.06 -10.64
CA THR A 106 -11.43 -22.13 -9.67
C THR A 106 -11.07 -22.53 -8.24
N ASP A 107 -10.80 -23.82 -8.01
CA ASP A 107 -10.40 -24.40 -6.73
C ASP A 107 -9.04 -23.90 -6.25
N ASP A 108 -8.09 -23.63 -7.14
CA ASP A 108 -6.76 -23.13 -6.75
C ASP A 108 -6.83 -21.66 -6.35
N VAL A 109 -7.68 -20.87 -7.02
CA VAL A 109 -7.96 -19.49 -6.62
C VAL A 109 -8.61 -19.46 -5.24
N ALA A 110 -9.60 -20.32 -4.98
CA ALA A 110 -10.25 -20.42 -3.67
C ALA A 110 -9.24 -20.80 -2.58
N ARG A 111 -8.34 -21.77 -2.84
CA ARG A 111 -7.29 -22.19 -1.90
C ARG A 111 -6.34 -21.03 -1.54
N VAL A 112 -5.92 -20.26 -2.54
CA VAL A 112 -5.03 -19.10 -2.32
C VAL A 112 -5.74 -18.02 -1.50
N VAL A 113 -6.96 -17.64 -1.88
CA VAL A 113 -7.73 -16.60 -1.18
C VAL A 113 -8.04 -17.02 0.26
N CYS A 114 -8.49 -18.26 0.50
CA CYS A 114 -8.75 -18.75 1.84
C CYS A 114 -7.49 -18.72 2.71
N ARG A 115 -6.34 -19.16 2.18
CA ARG A 115 -5.06 -19.12 2.90
C ARG A 115 -4.58 -17.70 3.19
N GLU A 116 -4.70 -16.78 2.22
CA GLU A 116 -4.31 -15.37 2.39
C GLU A 116 -5.14 -14.68 3.49
N LEU A 117 -6.41 -15.04 3.60
CA LEU A 117 -7.34 -14.52 4.60
C LEU A 117 -7.28 -15.29 5.95
N GLY A 118 -6.41 -16.29 6.08
CA GLY A 118 -6.25 -17.07 7.31
C GLY A 118 -7.33 -18.13 7.57
N PHE A 119 -8.10 -18.51 6.55
CA PHE A 119 -9.07 -19.60 6.62
C PHE A 119 -8.43 -20.98 6.29
N PRO A 120 -8.96 -22.08 6.86
CA PRO A 120 -8.54 -23.44 6.50
C PRO A 120 -8.73 -23.74 5.00
N THR A 121 -7.86 -24.59 4.44
CA THR A 121 -7.85 -25.01 3.02
C THR A 121 -7.70 -26.51 2.86
#